data_AF-A0A920Q9X1-F1
#
_entry.id   AF-A0A920Q9X1-F1
#
_cell.length_a   1.000
_cell.length_b   1.000
_cell.length_c   1.000
_cell.angle_alpha   90.00
_cell.angle_beta   90.00
_cell.angle_gamma   90.00
#
_symmetry.space_group_name_H-M   'P 1'
#
loop_
_entity.id
_entity.type
_entity.pdbx_description
1 polymer ?
#
loop_
_entity_poly.entity_id
_entity_poly.type
_entity_poly.pdbx_seq_one_letter_code
_entity_poly.pdbx_strand_id
1 'polypeptide(L)'
;MKTLVNTHHHGDHTHGNYLVRGADIIGHELCRQTVIETGLQALHPLFPGVTWGNLELAPPFITFNDHMELHLNGLKVELIFMGPAHTTNDIVIWVPERKLLFSGT
;
A
#
# COMPACT_ATOMS: atom_id res chain seq x y z
N MET A 1 1.26 13.52 12.69
CA MET A 1 1.00 12.17 12.17
C MET A 1 1.51 12.10 10.75
N LYS A 2 2.31 11.08 10.39
CA LYS A 2 2.68 10.82 9.00
C LYS A 2 1.84 9.63 8.53
N THR A 3 1.30 9.69 7.32
CA THR A 3 0.46 8.60 6.78
C THR A 3 1.14 8.05 5.54
N LEU A 4 1.26 6.73 5.48
CA LEU A 4 1.73 5.99 4.32
C LEU A 4 0.59 5.07 3.87
N VAL A 5 0.20 5.15 2.59
CA VAL A 5 -0.86 4.30 2.04
C VAL A 5 -0.25 3.37 1.00
N ASN A 6 -0.44 2.06 1.18
CA ASN A 6 -0.12 1.08 0.14
C ASN A 6 -1.34 0.88 -0.77
N THR A 7 -1.14 1.08 -2.07
CA THR A 7 -2.19 0.94 -3.10
C THR A 7 -2.55 -0.52 -3.37
N HIS A 8 -1.55 -1.41 -3.30
CA HIS A 8 -1.69 -2.85 -3.38
C HIS A 8 -0.39 -3.52 -2.87
N HIS A 9 -0.31 -4.85 -2.94
CA HIS A 9 0.70 -5.65 -2.23
C HIS A 9 2.09 -5.80 -2.90
N HIS A 10 2.33 -5.33 -4.13
CA HIS A 10 3.60 -5.63 -4.80
C HIS A 10 4.81 -4.99 -4.09
N GLY A 11 5.97 -5.61 -4.30
CA GLY A 11 7.20 -5.25 -3.59
C GLY A 11 7.74 -3.87 -3.95
N ASP A 12 7.57 -3.42 -5.19
CA ASP A 12 7.90 -2.06 -5.63
C ASP A 12 7.03 -0.97 -4.97
N HIS A 13 5.92 -1.37 -4.34
CA HIS A 13 5.04 -0.49 -3.57
C HIS A 13 5.23 -0.63 -2.05
N THR A 14 5.67 -1.80 -1.56
CA THR A 14 5.65 -2.14 -0.13
C THR A 14 7.04 -2.36 0.48
N HIS A 15 8.06 -2.73 -0.30
CA HIS A 15 9.40 -3.02 0.23
C HIS A 15 10.08 -1.79 0.84
N GLY A 16 9.67 -0.57 0.47
CA GLY A 16 10.19 0.67 1.05
C GLY A 16 9.52 1.08 2.37
N ASN A 17 8.45 0.41 2.79
CA ASN A 17 7.62 0.83 3.93
C ASN A 17 8.43 1.04 5.23
N TYR A 18 9.39 0.14 5.52
CA TYR A 18 10.19 0.18 6.75
C TYR A 18 11.09 1.43 6.86
N LEU A 19 11.37 2.10 5.74
CA LEU A 19 12.18 3.33 5.72
C LEU A 19 11.38 4.55 6.17
N VAL A 20 10.04 4.51 6.10
CA VAL A 20 9.15 5.63 6.44
C VAL A 20 8.81 5.61 7.93
N ARG A 21 9.83 5.78 8.78
CA ARG A 21 9.68 5.67 10.23
C ARG A 21 8.68 6.68 10.82
N GLY A 22 7.84 6.18 11.72
CA GLY A 22 6.83 6.97 12.44
C GLY A 22 5.58 7.30 11.62
N ALA A 23 5.37 6.61 10.48
CA ALA A 23 4.13 6.70 9.72
C ALA A 23 3.13 5.61 10.13
N ASP A 24 1.86 5.96 10.10
CA ASP A 24 0.77 4.99 10.08
C ASP A 24 0.68 4.38 8.69
N ILE A 25 0.91 3.06 8.60
CA ILE A 25 0.89 2.32 7.33
C ILE A 25 -0.49 1.74 7.12
N ILE A 26 -1.20 2.28 6.13
CA ILE A 26 -2.59 2.00 5.81
C ILE A 26 -2.68 1.22 4.50
N GLY A 27 -3.56 0.24 4.41
CA GLY A 27 -3.80 -0.50 3.17
C GLY A 27 -5.02 -1.40 3.28
N HIS A 28 -5.41 -2.02 2.16
CA HIS A 28 -6.48 -3.02 2.18
C HIS A 28 -6.09 -4.25 3.02
N GLU A 29 -7.06 -4.90 3.67
CA GLU A 29 -6.81 -6.10 4.49
C GLU A 29 -6.11 -7.22 3.70
N LEU A 30 -6.54 -7.48 2.47
CA LEU A 30 -5.88 -8.47 1.61
C LEU A 30 -4.46 -8.04 1.21
N CYS A 31 -4.16 -6.73 1.14
CA CYS A 31 -2.79 -6.27 0.89
C CYS A 31 -1.88 -6.63 2.06
N ARG A 32 -2.33 -6.40 3.30
CA ARG A 32 -1.62 -6.84 4.51
C ARG A 32 -1.37 -8.35 4.49
N GLN A 33 -2.40 -9.14 4.22
CA GLN A 33 -2.29 -10.60 4.20
C GLN A 33 -1.30 -11.07 3.14
N THR A 34 -1.43 -10.62 1.89
CA THR A 34 -0.55 -11.04 0.81
C THR A 34 0.91 -10.62 1.03
N VAL A 35 1.18 -9.43 1.59
CA VAL A 35 2.54 -9.00 1.95
C VAL A 35 3.16 -9.94 3.00
N ILE A 36 2.39 -10.35 4.01
CA ILE A 36 2.87 -11.27 5.06
C ILE A 36 3.12 -12.67 4.48
N GLU A 37 2.17 -13.19 3.70
CA GLU A 37 2.22 -14.54 3.12
C GLU A 37 3.33 -14.70 2.08
N THR A 38 3.47 -13.72 1.19
CA THR A 38 4.48 -13.72 0.12
C THR A 38 5.87 -13.52 0.70
N GLY A 39 5.99 -12.69 1.75
CA GLY A 39 7.27 -12.27 2.29
C GLY A 39 8.12 -11.50 1.27
N LEU A 40 9.36 -11.19 1.64
CA LEU A 40 10.22 -10.32 0.82
C LEU A 40 10.78 -11.01 -0.43
N GLN A 41 10.97 -12.32 -0.38
CA GLN A 41 11.87 -13.01 -1.33
C GLN A 41 11.15 -13.82 -2.42
N ALA A 42 9.82 -13.97 -2.36
CA ALA A 42 9.11 -14.90 -3.24
C ALA A 42 9.32 -14.63 -4.74
N LEU A 43 9.42 -13.35 -5.13
CA LEU A 43 9.61 -12.96 -6.54
C LEU A 43 11.06 -12.61 -6.89
N HIS A 44 12.00 -12.65 -5.94
CA HIS A 44 13.42 -12.35 -6.21
C HIS A 44 14.01 -13.15 -7.38
N PRO A 45 13.73 -14.46 -7.56
CA PRO A 45 14.26 -15.23 -8.69
C PRO A 45 13.81 -14.74 -10.07
N LEU A 46 12.71 -13.98 -10.15
CA LEU A 46 12.20 -13.40 -11.40
C LEU A 46 13.00 -12.17 -11.85
N PHE A 47 13.82 -11.59 -10.97
CA PHE A 47 14.62 -10.40 -11.25
C PHE A 47 16.13 -10.67 -11.05
N PRO A 48 16.73 -11.51 -11.90
CA PRO A 48 18.15 -11.81 -11.80
C PRO A 48 18.99 -10.54 -11.97
N GLY A 49 20.02 -10.37 -11.12
CA GLY A 49 20.93 -9.23 -11.15
C GLY A 49 20.51 -8.02 -10.29
N VAL A 50 19.32 -8.05 -9.66
CA VAL A 50 18.92 -7.01 -8.70
C VAL A 50 19.64 -7.20 -7.37
N THR A 51 20.25 -6.13 -6.86
CA THR A 51 20.78 -6.08 -5.50
C THR A 51 19.70 -5.56 -4.56
N TRP A 52 19.07 -6.47 -3.82
CA TRP A 52 17.91 -6.16 -2.96
C TRP A 52 18.25 -5.44 -1.65
N GLY A 53 19.50 -5.55 -1.18
CA GLY A 53 19.92 -4.98 0.11
C GLY A 53 19.24 -5.66 1.32
N ASN A 54 19.28 -4.97 2.47
CA ASN A 54 18.65 -5.43 3.70
C ASN A 54 17.21 -4.91 3.79
N LEU A 55 16.30 -5.62 3.15
CA LEU A 55 14.86 -5.32 3.24
C LEU A 55 14.31 -5.78 4.59
N GLU A 56 13.42 -4.99 5.17
CA GLU A 56 12.62 -5.36 6.35
C GLU A 56 11.13 -5.39 5.97
N LEU A 57 10.43 -6.44 6.39
CA LEU A 57 9.01 -6.59 6.10
C LEU A 57 8.21 -5.62 6.98
N ALA A 58 7.47 -4.71 6.36
CA ALA A 58 6.63 -3.73 7.05
C ALA A 58 5.24 -3.66 6.39
N PRO A 59 4.33 -4.61 6.70
CA PRO A 59 2.99 -4.64 6.11
C PRO A 59 2.12 -3.50 6.66
N PRO A 60 1.06 -3.09 5.94
CA PRO A 60 0.02 -2.22 6.48
C PRO A 60 -0.50 -2.77 7.82
N PHE A 61 -0.64 -1.92 8.84
CA PHE A 61 -1.15 -2.31 10.15
C PHE A 61 -2.45 -1.61 10.54
N ILE A 62 -2.84 -0.58 9.79
CA ILE A 62 -4.21 -0.07 9.77
C ILE A 62 -4.84 -0.58 8.49
N THR A 63 -5.90 -1.36 8.60
CA THR A 63 -6.55 -1.98 7.44
C THR A 63 -8.01 -1.58 7.29
N PHE A 64 -8.49 -1.69 6.05
CA PHE A 64 -9.89 -1.52 5.69
C PHE A 64 -10.28 -2.53 4.61
N ASN A 65 -11.59 -2.74 4.43
CA ASN A 65 -12.13 -3.71 3.47
C ASN A 65 -12.78 -3.01 2.25
N ASP A 66 -13.68 -2.05 2.45
CA ASP A 66 -14.42 -1.45 1.32
C ASP A 66 -14.02 0.02 1.08
N HIS A 67 -14.16 0.84 2.12
CA HIS A 67 -13.90 2.28 2.06
C HIS A 67 -13.33 2.76 3.39
N MET A 68 -12.40 3.71 3.33
CA MET A 68 -11.89 4.42 4.49
C MET A 68 -11.73 5.90 4.15
N GLU A 69 -12.22 6.75 5.05
CA GLU A 69 -12.10 8.20 4.92
C GLU A 69 -11.07 8.75 5.90
N LEU A 70 -10.13 9.54 5.40
CA LEU A 70 -9.08 10.19 6.16
C LEU A 70 -9.23 11.70 6.07
N HIS A 71 -9.05 12.38 7.19
CA HIS A 71 -8.99 13.84 7.25
C HIS A 71 -7.52 14.26 7.45
N LEU A 72 -6.86 14.66 6.36
CA LEU A 72 -5.43 14.98 6.34
C LEU A 72 -5.21 16.44 5.97
N ASN A 73 -4.63 17.22 6.88
CA ASN A 73 -4.31 18.64 6.65
C ASN A 73 -5.50 19.47 6.11
N GLY A 74 -6.71 19.20 6.60
CA GLY A 74 -7.94 19.88 6.16
C GLY A 74 -8.50 19.40 4.83
N LEU A 75 -8.01 18.28 4.29
CA LEU A 75 -8.57 17.63 3.10
C LEU A 75 -9.20 16.30 3.45
N LYS A 76 -10.35 16.03 2.82
CA LYS A 76 -10.92 14.70 2.78
C LYS A 76 -10.13 13.85 1.77
N VAL A 77 -9.72 12.67 2.21
CA VAL A 77 -9.04 11.68 1.38
C VAL A 77 -9.80 10.37 1.51
N GLU A 78 -10.29 9.85 0.40
CA GLU A 78 -11.05 8.61 0.35
C GLU A 78 -10.17 7.49 -0.20
N LEU A 79 -10.03 6.41 0.56
CA LEU A 79 -9.43 5.16 0.13
C LEU A 79 -10.56 4.21 -0.27
N ILE A 80 -10.57 3.76 -1.52
CA ILE A 80 -11.69 3.01 -2.09
C ILE A 80 -11.16 1.70 -2.64
N PHE A 81 -11.65 0.57 -2.13
CA PHE A 81 -11.35 -0.74 -2.68
C PHE A 81 -12.10 -0.95 -3.99
N MET A 82 -11.37 -1.32 -5.05
CA MET A 82 -11.93 -1.48 -6.39
C MET A 82 -12.33 -2.92 -6.73
N GLY A 83 -12.07 -3.87 -5.83
CA GLY A 83 -12.12 -5.29 -6.18
C GLY A 83 -10.88 -5.74 -6.97
N PRO A 84 -10.91 -6.97 -7.51
CA PRO A 84 -9.84 -7.47 -8.37
C PRO A 84 -9.64 -6.59 -9.61
N ALA A 85 -8.42 -6.08 -9.79
CA ALA A 85 -8.01 -5.26 -10.92
C ALA A 85 -6.62 -5.70 -11.41
N HIS A 86 -5.57 -4.92 -11.14
CA HIS A 86 -4.18 -5.31 -11.41
C HIS A 86 -3.73 -6.46 -10.49
N THR A 87 -4.24 -6.45 -9.27
CA THR A 87 -4.10 -7.46 -8.23
C THR A 87 -5.46 -7.78 -7.59
N THR A 88 -5.47 -8.62 -6.56
CA THR A 88 -6.66 -8.94 -5.77
C THR A 88 -7.00 -7.90 -4.71
N ASN A 89 -6.16 -6.87 -4.51
CA ASN A 89 -6.21 -5.98 -3.36
C ASN A 89 -6.00 -4.49 -3.69
N ASP A 90 -6.33 -4.08 -4.91
CA ASP A 90 -6.18 -2.70 -5.38
C ASP A 90 -7.15 -1.71 -4.76
N ILE A 91 -6.60 -0.57 -4.36
CA ILE A 91 -7.36 0.59 -3.93
C ILE A 91 -7.03 1.80 -4.81
N VAL A 92 -7.97 2.73 -4.90
CA VAL A 92 -7.72 4.08 -5.41
C VAL A 92 -7.83 5.10 -4.28
N ILE A 93 -7.17 6.24 -4.47
CA ILE A 93 -7.18 7.35 -3.51
C ILE A 93 -7.81 8.55 -4.19
N TRP A 94 -8.93 9.03 -3.66
CA TRP A 94 -9.66 10.17 -4.20
C TRP A 94 -9.60 11.37 -3.25
N VAL A 95 -9.25 12.54 -3.80
CA VAL A 95 -9.21 13.83 -3.08
C VAL A 95 -10.19 14.79 -3.75
N PRO A 96 -11.48 14.81 -3.33
CA PRO A 96 -12.54 15.50 -4.05
C PRO A 96 -12.32 17.02 -4.17
N GLU A 97 -11.84 17.67 -3.12
CA GLU A 97 -11.57 19.10 -3.08
C GLU A 97 -10.47 19.52 -4.08
N ARG A 98 -9.63 18.57 -4.48
CA ARG A 98 -8.59 18.77 -5.50
C ARG A 98 -8.97 18.20 -6.87
N LYS A 99 -10.08 17.47 -6.97
CA LYS A 99 -10.45 16.67 -8.15
C LYS A 99 -9.30 15.76 -8.62
N LEU A 100 -8.59 15.17 -7.66
CA LEU A 100 -7.37 14.39 -7.91
C LEU A 100 -7.58 12.93 -7.51
N LEU A 101 -7.28 12.01 -8.44
CA LEU A 101 -7.31 10.58 -8.22
C LEU A 101 -5.89 10.02 -8.34
N PHE A 102 -5.48 9.20 -7.37
CA PHE A 102 -4.34 8.29 -7.51
C PHE A 102 -4.91 6.89 -7.79
N SER A 103 -4.55 6.32 -8.94
CA SER A 103 -5.18 5.11 -9.47
C SER A 103 -4.55 3.80 -9.00
N GLY A 104 -3.49 3.83 -8.18
CA GLY A 104 -2.69 2.63 -7.91
C GLY A 104 -1.84 2.24 -9.12
N THR A 105 -1.87 0.93 -9.47
CA THR A 105 -0.92 0.10 -10.26
C THR A 105 0.18 -0.49 -9.44
#